data_AF-A0A5C7FQQ6-F1
#
_entry.id   AF-A0A5C7FQQ6-F1
#
_cell.length_a   1.000
_cell.length_b   1.000
_cell.length_c   1.000
_cell.angle_alpha   90.00
_cell.angle_beta   90.00
_cell.angle_gamma   90.00
#
_symmetry.space_group_name_H-M   'P 1'
#
loop_
_entity.id
_entity.type
_entity.pdbx_description
1 polymer ?
#
loop_
_entity_poly.entity_id
_entity_poly.type
_entity_poly.pdbx_seq_one_letter_code
_entity_poly.pdbx_strand_id
1 'polypeptide(L)'
;MKKKTIGLILLGLAAFALAGSGAGKLFAEPEPSMSERMISMLPIMAIIEFLIVAAMVIPKTRKLGIILAASYFGGVIAFQWLIEGQAFPVVGVILNTLLYAGAALLYPSLTDGTSGVTD
;
A
#
# COMPACT_ATOMS: atom_id res chain seq x y z
N MET A 1 -16.57 8.15 -16.70
CA MET A 1 -15.68 8.81 -15.70
C MET A 1 -14.30 9.03 -16.31
N LYS A 2 -13.57 10.09 -15.94
CA LYS A 2 -12.22 10.35 -16.48
C LYS A 2 -11.21 9.34 -15.89
N LYS A 3 -10.26 8.84 -16.69
CA LYS A 3 -9.20 7.88 -16.26
C LYS A 3 -8.51 8.32 -14.98
N LYS A 4 -8.17 9.60 -14.89
CA LYS A 4 -7.57 10.25 -13.70
C LYS A 4 -8.43 10.07 -12.44
N THR A 5 -9.75 10.21 -12.53
CA THR A 5 -10.67 10.03 -11.39
C THR A 5 -10.69 8.58 -10.93
N ILE A 6 -10.72 7.63 -11.86
CA ILE A 6 -10.64 6.20 -11.53
C ILE A 6 -9.32 5.90 -10.83
N GLY A 7 -8.19 6.41 -11.37
CA GLY A 7 -6.88 6.25 -10.75
C GLY A 7 -6.82 6.77 -9.31
N LEU A 8 -7.41 7.94 -9.05
CA LEU A 8 -7.52 8.50 -7.69
C LEU A 8 -8.36 7.63 -6.75
N ILE A 9 -9.47 7.07 -7.25
CA ILE A 9 -10.33 6.19 -6.45
C ILE A 9 -9.55 4.91 -6.08
N LEU A 10 -8.88 4.28 -7.03
CA LEU A 10 -8.11 3.06 -6.77
C LEU A 10 -6.98 3.29 -5.76
N LEU A 11 -6.23 4.39 -5.91
CA LEU A 11 -5.21 4.79 -4.94
C LEU A 11 -5.83 5.12 -3.57
N GLY A 12 -7.00 5.75 -3.56
CA GLY A 12 -7.75 6.05 -2.34
C GLY A 12 -8.18 4.79 -1.60
N LEU A 13 -8.63 3.75 -2.31
CA LEU A 13 -8.97 2.45 -1.72
C LEU A 13 -7.75 1.79 -1.07
N ALA A 14 -6.61 1.79 -1.77
CA ALA A 14 -5.36 1.25 -1.21
C ALA A 14 -4.90 2.02 0.03
N ALA A 15 -4.93 3.36 -0.02
CA ALA A 15 -4.58 4.21 1.12
C ALA A 15 -5.55 4.05 2.30
N PHE A 16 -6.85 3.89 2.03
CA PHE A 16 -7.86 3.67 3.06
C PHE A 16 -7.67 2.32 3.76
N ALA A 17 -7.45 1.24 3.00
CA ALA A 17 -7.15 -0.07 3.56
C ALA A 17 -5.87 -0.04 4.41
N LEU A 18 -4.83 0.66 3.95
CA LEU A 18 -3.58 0.81 4.68
C LEU A 18 -3.77 1.62 5.99
N ALA A 19 -4.54 2.71 5.94
CA ALA A 19 -4.90 3.49 7.14
C ALA A 19 -5.71 2.66 8.14
N GLY A 20 -6.67 1.87 7.66
CA GLY A 20 -7.44 0.94 8.48
C GLY A 20 -6.56 -0.12 9.14
N SER A 21 -5.58 -0.67 8.40
CA SER A 21 -4.58 -1.60 8.96
C SER A 21 -3.75 -0.92 10.05
N GLY A 22 -3.28 0.30 9.84
CA GLY A 22 -2.48 1.05 10.82
C GLY A 22 -3.26 1.36 12.08
N ALA A 23 -4.54 1.75 11.93
CA ALA A 23 -5.44 1.94 13.06
C ALA A 23 -5.64 0.61 13.82
N GLY A 24 -5.86 -0.51 13.10
CA GLY A 24 -5.97 -1.83 13.72
C GLY A 24 -4.76 -2.18 14.58
N LYS A 25 -3.54 -1.89 14.12
CA LYS A 25 -2.31 -2.15 14.89
C LYS A 25 -2.18 -1.31 16.17
N LEU A 26 -2.88 -0.18 16.28
CA LEU A 26 -2.85 0.69 17.45
C LEU A 26 -4.01 0.45 18.42
N PHE A 27 -5.16 0.03 17.91
CA PHE A 27 -6.41 0.03 18.68
C PHE A 27 -7.08 -1.36 18.79
N ALA A 28 -6.69 -2.34 17.97
CA ALA A 28 -7.21 -3.70 18.11
C ALA A 28 -6.37 -4.50 19.11
N GLU A 29 -7.02 -5.46 19.78
CA GLU A 29 -6.31 -6.41 20.63
C GLU A 29 -5.39 -7.30 19.78
N PRO A 30 -4.13 -7.53 20.19
CA PRO A 30 -3.23 -8.42 19.46
C PRO A 30 -3.78 -9.84 19.41
N GLU A 31 -3.64 -10.48 18.25
CA GLU A 31 -4.00 -11.90 18.09
C GLU A 31 -3.16 -12.77 19.04
N PRO A 32 -3.76 -13.72 19.78
CA PRO A 32 -3.04 -14.55 20.76
C PRO A 32 -1.88 -15.37 20.17
N SER A 33 -1.91 -15.62 18.86
CA SER A 33 -0.87 -16.35 18.13
C SER A 33 0.36 -15.49 17.77
N MET A 34 0.34 -14.18 18.04
CA MET A 34 1.44 -13.29 17.72
C MET A 34 2.60 -13.44 18.70
N SER A 35 3.83 -13.46 18.17
CA SER A 35 5.03 -13.41 19.02
C SER A 35 5.15 -12.05 19.74
N GLU A 36 5.77 -12.04 20.92
CA GLU A 36 6.06 -10.80 21.68
C GLU A 36 6.80 -9.75 20.84
N ARG A 37 7.71 -10.20 19.98
CA ARG A 37 8.44 -9.34 19.04
C ARG A 37 7.48 -8.68 18.04
N MET A 38 6.54 -9.43 17.47
CA MET A 38 5.57 -8.85 16.54
C MET A 38 4.67 -7.83 17.24
N ILE A 39 4.21 -8.14 18.45
CA ILE A 39 3.38 -7.24 19.25
C ILE A 39 4.11 -5.93 19.54
N SER A 40 5.37 -6.00 19.98
CA SER A 40 6.18 -4.79 20.26
C SER A 40 6.50 -3.96 19.00
N MET A 41 6.46 -4.56 17.81
CA MET A 41 6.66 -3.85 16.54
C MET A 41 5.37 -3.21 15.98
N LEU A 42 4.19 -3.57 16.48
CA LEU A 42 2.90 -3.07 15.98
C LEU A 42 2.82 -1.53 15.89
N PRO A 43 3.25 -0.75 16.92
CA PRO A 43 3.18 0.71 16.84
C PRO A 43 4.07 1.29 15.75
N ILE A 44 5.26 0.70 15.55
CA ILE A 44 6.22 1.15 14.53
C ILE A 44 5.64 0.89 13.13
N MET A 45 5.07 -0.29 12.92
CA MET A 45 4.41 -0.63 11.66
C MET A 45 3.23 0.30 11.37
N ALA A 46 2.41 0.63 12.38
CA ALA A 46 1.32 1.58 12.23
C ALA A 46 1.82 2.98 11.82
N ILE A 47 2.89 3.48 12.44
CA ILE A 47 3.49 4.78 12.08
C ILE A 47 3.95 4.76 10.63
N ILE A 48 4.61 3.70 10.18
CA ILE A 48 5.04 3.55 8.78
C ILE A 48 3.83 3.60 7.84
N GLU A 49 2.77 2.85 8.14
CA GLU A 49 1.55 2.84 7.32
C GLU A 49 0.92 4.23 7.22
N PHE A 50 0.82 4.98 8.33
CA PHE A 50 0.29 6.34 8.30
C PHE A 50 1.17 7.32 7.54
N LEU A 51 2.50 7.19 7.62
CA LEU A 51 3.43 8.00 6.82
C LEU A 51 3.26 7.73 5.33
N ILE A 52 3.07 6.46 4.94
CA ILE A 52 2.80 6.07 3.55
C ILE A 52 1.48 6.69 3.08
N VAL A 53 0.41 6.57 3.88
CA VAL A 53 -0.90 7.16 3.56
C VAL A 53 -0.79 8.68 3.41
N ALA A 54 -0.12 9.37 4.34
CA ALA A 54 0.10 10.81 4.27
C ALA A 54 0.83 11.19 2.97
N ALA A 55 1.89 10.47 2.63
CA ALA A 55 2.65 10.67 1.40
C ALA A 55 1.79 10.44 0.14
N MET A 56 0.89 9.45 0.14
CA MET A 56 -0.02 9.14 -0.97
C MET A 56 -1.11 10.20 -1.17
N VAL A 57 -1.71 10.69 -0.08
CA VAL A 57 -2.84 11.63 -0.15
C VAL A 57 -2.36 13.01 -0.62
N ILE A 58 -1.22 13.49 -0.13
CA ILE A 58 -0.66 14.79 -0.48
C ILE A 58 -0.19 14.79 -1.96
N PRO A 59 -0.77 15.63 -2.85
CA PRO A 59 -0.48 15.58 -4.29
C PRO A 59 1.00 15.76 -4.64
N LYS A 60 1.73 16.57 -3.85
CA LYS A 60 3.16 16.87 -4.07
C LYS A 60 4.05 15.65 -3.82
N THR A 61 3.71 14.79 -2.87
CA THR A 61 4.51 13.61 -2.47
C THR A 61 3.91 12.31 -2.97
N ARG A 62 2.78 12.34 -3.69
CA ARG A 62 2.02 11.16 -4.07
C ARG A 62 2.84 10.07 -4.77
N LYS A 63 3.74 10.45 -5.68
CA LYS A 63 4.62 9.48 -6.35
C LYS A 63 5.50 8.72 -5.35
N LEU A 64 6.07 9.43 -4.37
CA LEU A 64 6.82 8.82 -3.27
C LEU A 64 5.91 7.89 -2.45
N GLY A 65 4.72 8.35 -2.09
CA GLY A 65 3.74 7.51 -1.37
C GLY A 65 3.40 6.22 -2.10
N ILE A 66 3.23 6.26 -3.43
CA ILE A 66 2.99 5.07 -4.25
C ILE A 66 4.18 4.11 -4.19
N ILE A 67 5.42 4.61 -4.30
CA ILE A 67 6.64 3.78 -4.23
C ILE A 67 6.76 3.12 -2.85
N LEU A 68 6.51 3.87 -1.78
CA LEU A 68 6.55 3.34 -0.42
C LEU A 68 5.46 2.30 -0.19
N ALA A 69 4.23 2.56 -0.64
CA ALA A 69 3.12 1.62 -0.55
C ALA A 69 3.40 0.32 -1.33
N ALA A 70 3.97 0.40 -2.52
CA ALA A 70 4.33 -0.76 -3.32
C ALA A 70 5.39 -1.62 -2.60
N SER A 71 6.40 -0.98 -2.01
CA SER A 71 7.43 -1.66 -1.22
C SER A 71 6.83 -2.34 0.00
N TYR A 72 5.93 -1.65 0.70
CA TYR A 72 5.25 -2.17 1.87
C TYR A 72 4.36 -3.37 1.55
N PHE A 73 3.50 -3.27 0.52
CA PHE A 73 2.63 -4.36 0.11
C PHE A 73 3.43 -5.57 -0.41
N GLY A 74 4.56 -5.35 -1.10
CA GLY A 74 5.47 -6.44 -1.45
C GLY A 74 5.98 -7.20 -0.23
N GLY A 75 6.33 -6.48 0.84
CA GLY A 75 6.70 -7.06 2.13
C GLY A 75 5.55 -7.82 2.80
N VAL A 76 4.33 -7.26 2.80
CA VAL A 76 3.13 -7.93 3.35
C VAL A 76 2.84 -9.23 2.60
N ILE A 77 2.88 -9.21 1.28
CA ILE A 77 2.66 -10.41 0.44
C ILE A 77 3.70 -11.49 0.77
N ALA A 78 4.98 -11.12 0.84
CA ALA A 78 6.04 -12.05 1.19
C ALA A 78 5.87 -12.61 2.61
N PHE A 79 5.49 -11.78 3.56
CA PHE A 79 5.23 -12.19 4.95
C PHE A 79 4.06 -13.17 5.04
N GLN A 80 2.94 -12.88 4.37
CA GLN A 80 1.76 -13.74 4.36
C GLN A 80 2.05 -15.11 3.75
N TRP A 81 2.87 -15.17 2.69
CA TRP A 81 3.27 -16.44 2.10
C TRP A 81 4.27 -17.22 2.96
N LEU A 82 5.35 -16.57 3.38
CA LEU A 82 6.52 -17.26 3.94
C LEU A 82 6.43 -17.47 5.45
N ILE A 83 5.69 -16.62 6.16
CA ILE A 83 5.64 -16.61 7.63
C ILE A 83 4.27 -17.04 8.14
N GLU A 84 3.18 -16.46 7.62
CA GLU A 84 1.83 -16.87 8.02
C GLU A 84 1.37 -18.17 7.34
N GLY A 85 2.09 -18.62 6.30
CA GLY A 85 1.79 -19.85 5.58
C GLY A 85 0.47 -19.80 4.80
N GLN A 86 -0.01 -18.61 4.43
CA GLN A 86 -1.22 -18.48 3.62
C GLN A 86 -1.02 -19.13 2.25
N ALA A 87 -1.99 -19.94 1.80
CA ALA A 87 -1.94 -20.55 0.48
C ALA A 87 -1.85 -19.48 -0.63
N PHE A 88 -2.57 -18.38 -0.48
CA PHE A 88 -2.46 -17.22 -1.35
C PHE A 88 -2.77 -15.91 -0.57
N PRO A 89 -1.89 -14.91 -0.61
CA PRO A 89 -2.04 -13.63 0.08
C PRO A 89 -3.01 -12.70 -0.65
N VAL A 90 -4.29 -13.09 -0.68
CA VAL A 90 -5.35 -12.45 -1.49
C VAL A 90 -5.40 -10.93 -1.26
N VAL A 91 -5.43 -10.52 0.02
CA VAL A 91 -5.59 -9.10 0.38
C VAL A 91 -4.39 -8.28 -0.08
N GLY A 92 -3.16 -8.75 0.19
CA GLY A 92 -1.93 -8.07 -0.23
C GLY A 92 -1.85 -7.92 -1.75
N VAL A 93 -2.17 -8.99 -2.49
CA VAL A 93 -2.16 -8.97 -3.97
C VAL A 93 -3.21 -8.02 -4.53
N ILE A 94 -4.44 -8.03 -4.01
CA ILE A 94 -5.50 -7.13 -4.46
C ILE A 94 -5.11 -5.67 -4.22
N LEU A 95 -4.66 -5.33 -3.00
CA LEU A 95 -4.28 -3.94 -2.68
C LEU A 95 -3.10 -3.45 -3.52
N ASN A 96 -2.10 -4.30 -3.74
CA ASN A 96 -0.97 -3.95 -4.60
C ASN A 96 -1.39 -3.79 -6.07
N THR A 97 -2.33 -4.61 -6.55
CA THR A 97 -2.89 -4.49 -7.90
C THR A 97 -3.67 -3.20 -8.07
N LEU A 98 -4.51 -2.85 -7.10
CA LEU A 98 -5.24 -1.57 -7.08
C LEU A 98 -4.29 -0.37 -7.07
N LEU A 99 -3.21 -0.45 -6.28
CA LEU A 99 -2.18 0.57 -6.21
C LEU A 99 -1.55 0.80 -7.60
N TYR A 100 -1.06 -0.25 -8.26
CA TYR A 100 -0.42 -0.13 -9.56
C TYR A 100 -1.39 0.26 -10.68
N ALA A 101 -2.59 -0.30 -10.72
CA ALA A 101 -3.63 0.10 -11.67
C ALA A 101 -4.02 1.57 -11.47
N GLY A 102 -4.16 2.01 -10.22
CA GLY A 102 -4.42 3.39 -9.86
C GLY A 102 -3.29 4.33 -10.30
N ALA A 103 -2.04 3.93 -10.08
CA ALA A 103 -0.85 4.68 -10.48
C ALA A 103 -0.76 4.81 -12.01
N ALA A 104 -0.98 3.74 -12.76
CA ALA A 104 -0.95 3.75 -14.24
C ALA A 104 -2.04 4.67 -14.83
N LEU A 105 -3.25 4.65 -14.26
CA LEU A 105 -4.34 5.53 -14.72
C LEU A 105 -4.12 7.00 -14.34
N LEU A 106 -3.44 7.27 -13.22
CA LEU A 106 -3.15 8.62 -12.75
C LEU A 106 -1.93 9.22 -13.44
N TYR A 107 -0.92 8.40 -13.75
CA TYR A 107 0.33 8.77 -14.40
C TYR A 107 0.58 7.87 -15.62
N PRO A 108 -0.07 8.18 -16.77
CA PRO A 108 0.07 7.38 -17.99
C PRO A 108 1.51 7.20 -18.47
N SER A 109 2.38 8.16 -18.15
CA SER A 109 3.84 8.16 -18.40
C SER A 109 4.59 6.95 -17.81
N LEU A 110 3.96 6.21 -16.89
CA LEU A 110 4.53 4.99 -16.31
C LEU A 110 4.31 3.76 -17.18
N THR A 111 3.45 3.85 -18.20
CA THR A 111 2.98 2.70 -19.00
C THR A 111 3.00 2.93 -20.50
N ASP A 112 3.21 4.16 -20.96
CA ASP A 112 3.22 4.53 -22.37
C ASP A 112 4.57 4.25 -23.06
N GLY A 113 5.62 3.91 -22.31
CA GLY A 113 6.93 3.56 -22.86
C GLY A 113 7.67 4.73 -23.54
N THR A 114 7.14 5.95 -23.45
CA THR A 114 7.71 7.16 -24.04
C THR A 114 8.62 7.92 -23.08
N SER A 115 8.82 7.40 -21.86
CA SER A 115 9.72 7.96 -20.85
C SER A 115 11.19 7.79 -21.26
N GLY A 116 11.61 8.64 -22.20
CA GLY A 116 12.95 8.68 -22.78
C GLY A 116 13.05 9.38 -24.14
N VAL A 117 11.94 9.78 -24.76
CA VAL A 117 11.96 10.54 -26.02
C VAL A 117 11.34 11.92 -25.79
N THR A 118 12.21 12.95 -25.82
CA THR A 118 11.96 14.41 -25.83
C THR A 118 11.37 14.98 -24.53
N ASP A 119 11.94 16.00 -23.88
CA ASP A 119 12.56 17.24 -24.41
C ASP A 119 14.07 17.40 -24.14
#